data_AF-A0A9E3IYF0-F1
#
_entry.id   AF-A0A9E3IYF0-F1
#
_cell.length_a   1.000
_cell.length_b   1.000
_cell.length_c   1.000
_cell.angle_alpha   90.00
_cell.angle_beta   90.00
_cell.angle_gamma   90.00
#
_symmetry.space_group_name_H-M   'P 1'
#
loop_
_entity.id
_entity.type
_entity.pdbx_description
1 polymer ?
#
loop_
_entity_poly.entity_id
_entity_poly.type
_entity_poly.pdbx_seq_one_letter_code
_entity_poly.pdbx_strand_id
1 'polypeptide(L)'
;MSWAQSLIKLSTYEAEVLQKRLAEIVDRRVACELRLAMLEAEGEAEAMFSAQEAAAGIYRAGFFEGLKIRKAKVQAEIDVILVEEQGARDALGEAFETQKKYEQIAENLAVEQRKELGRRESAALDELGLRKRAG
;
A
#
# COMPACT_ATOMS: atom_id res chain seq x y z
N MET A 1 -9.30 8.97 26.45
CA MET A 1 -9.61 8.41 25.11
C MET A 1 -10.45 7.17 25.29
N SER A 2 -11.47 6.96 24.46
CA SER A 2 -12.21 5.70 24.46
C SER A 2 -11.33 4.58 23.88
N TRP A 3 -11.61 3.33 24.25
CA TRP A 3 -10.89 2.17 23.69
C TRP A 3 -10.99 2.14 22.16
N ALA A 4 -12.13 2.56 21.59
CA ALA A 4 -12.35 2.61 20.15
C ALA A 4 -11.43 3.63 19.46
N GLN A 5 -11.21 4.81 20.05
CA GLN A 5 -10.24 5.78 19.53
C GLN A 5 -8.80 5.24 19.58
N SER A 6 -8.44 4.49 20.62
CA SER A 6 -7.13 3.86 20.70
C SER A 6 -6.92 2.81 19.60
N LEU A 7 -7.94 1.99 19.31
CA LEU A 7 -7.89 1.01 18.22
C LEU A 7 -7.77 1.66 16.85
N ILE A 8 -8.55 2.72 16.58
CA ILE A 8 -8.43 3.49 15.34
C ILE A 8 -7.00 4.01 15.17
N LYS A 9 -6.44 4.64 16.21
CA LYS A 9 -5.07 5.17 16.16
C LYS A 9 -4.03 4.09 15.89
N LEU A 10 -4.18 2.92 16.51
CA LEU A 10 -3.28 1.79 16.28
C LEU A 10 -3.39 1.29 14.83
N SER A 11 -4.61 1.10 14.32
CA SER A 11 -4.82 0.64 12.93
C SER A 11 -4.36 1.66 11.89
N THR A 12 -4.48 2.97 12.18
CA THR A 12 -3.95 4.02 11.31
C THR A 12 -2.43 3.93 11.25
N TYR A 13 -1.76 3.77 12.40
CA TYR A 13 -0.30 3.61 12.42
C TYR A 13 0.15 2.35 11.66
N GLU A 14 -0.57 1.24 11.81
CA GLU A 14 -0.30 0.01 11.07
C GLU A 14 -0.43 0.23 9.55
N ALA A 15 -1.50 0.88 9.09
CA ALA A 15 -1.66 1.22 7.68
C ALA A 15 -0.52 2.12 7.16
N GLU A 16 -0.09 3.12 7.93
CA GLU A 16 1.05 3.98 7.57
C GLU A 16 2.36 3.20 7.45
N VAL A 17 2.61 2.23 8.34
CA VAL A 17 3.79 1.36 8.26
C VAL A 17 3.74 0.49 7.01
N LEU A 18 2.59 -0.11 6.72
CA LEU A 18 2.39 -0.93 5.53
C LEU A 18 2.51 -0.12 4.23
N GLN A 19 2.01 1.12 4.20
CA GLN A 19 2.19 2.04 3.08
C GLN A 19 3.65 2.35 2.81
N LYS A 20 4.43 2.65 3.86
CA LYS A 20 5.88 2.89 3.73
C LYS A 20 6.59 1.65 3.19
N ARG A 21 6.25 0.47 3.72
CA ARG A 21 6.81 -0.79 3.23
C ARG A 21 6.47 -1.04 1.76
N LEU A 22 5.23 -0.80 1.35
CA LEU A 22 4.82 -0.93 -0.05
C LEU A 22 5.60 0.03 -0.95
N ALA A 23 5.81 1.28 -0.51
CA ALA A 23 6.61 2.26 -1.26
C ALA A 23 8.05 1.77 -1.47
N GLU A 24 8.71 1.26 -0.42
CA GLU A 24 10.06 0.68 -0.53
C GLU A 24 10.13 -0.52 -1.49
N ILE A 25 9.08 -1.35 -1.54
CA ILE A 25 9.00 -2.47 -2.49
C ILE A 25 8.88 -1.95 -3.93
N VAL A 26 7.99 -0.97 -4.16
CA VAL A 26 7.79 -0.33 -5.46
C VAL A 26 9.07 0.34 -5.95
N ASP A 27 9.78 1.07 -5.09
CA ASP A 27 11.03 1.73 -5.44
C ASP A 27 12.09 0.72 -5.90
N ARG A 28 12.19 -0.44 -5.23
CA ARG A 28 13.08 -1.53 -5.65
C ARG A 28 12.67 -2.13 -6.99
N ARG A 29 11.37 -2.32 -7.25
CA ARG A 29 10.87 -2.78 -8.56
C ARG A 29 11.29 -1.81 -9.66
N VAL A 30 11.01 -0.51 -9.47
CA VAL A 30 11.31 0.55 -10.44
C VAL A 30 12.81 0.63 -10.71
N ALA A 31 13.65 0.49 -9.69
CA ALA A 31 15.11 0.43 -9.88
C ALA A 31 15.56 -0.77 -10.74
N CYS A 32 14.91 -1.93 -10.59
CA CYS A 32 15.19 -3.10 -11.42
C CYS A 32 14.68 -2.93 -12.86
N GLU A 33 13.50 -2.36 -13.04
CA GLU A 33 12.94 -2.03 -14.36
C GLU A 33 13.84 -1.05 -15.12
N LEU A 34 14.34 -0.01 -14.45
CA LEU A 34 15.30 0.92 -15.04
C LEU A 34 16.59 0.19 -15.46
N ARG A 35 17.10 -0.71 -14.61
CA ARG A 35 18.28 -1.51 -14.93
C ARG A 35 18.05 -2.40 -16.16
N LEU A 36 16.86 -3.01 -16.29
CA LEU A 36 16.51 -3.83 -17.44
C LEU A 36 16.45 -2.98 -18.73
N ALA A 37 15.81 -1.80 -18.66
CA ALA A 37 15.73 -0.87 -19.79
C ALA A 37 17.13 -0.38 -20.23
N MET A 38 18.04 -0.14 -19.28
CA MET A 38 19.43 0.19 -19.60
C MET A 38 20.16 -0.94 -20.32
N LEU A 39 19.97 -2.19 -19.91
CA LEU A 39 20.53 -3.36 -20.59
C LEU A 39 19.97 -3.51 -22.01
N GLU A 40 18.69 -3.18 -22.21
CA GLU A 40 18.06 -3.18 -23.53
C GLU A 40 18.71 -2.15 -24.46
N ALA A 41 18.85 -0.91 -23.98
CA ALA A 41 19.54 0.14 -24.72
C ALA A 41 21.02 -0.22 -25.03
N GLU A 42 21.72 -0.85 -24.09
CA GLU A 42 23.09 -1.36 -24.30
C GLU A 42 23.13 -2.38 -25.45
N GLY A 43 22.16 -3.30 -25.50
CA GLY A 43 22.03 -4.28 -26.56
C GLY A 43 21.72 -3.70 -27.92
N GLU A 44 20.84 -2.69 -27.97
CA GLU A 44 20.51 -1.97 -29.21
C GLU A 44 21.74 -1.22 -29.76
N ALA A 45 22.48 -0.52 -28.89
CA ALA A 45 23.70 0.17 -29.27
C ALA A 45 24.76 -0.78 -29.84
N GLU A 46 25.00 -1.92 -29.17
CA GLU A 46 25.95 -2.92 -29.64
C GLU A 46 25.50 -3.58 -30.96
N ALA A 47 24.19 -3.80 -31.14
CA ALA A 47 23.65 -4.34 -32.38
C ALA A 47 23.90 -3.39 -33.56
N MET A 48 23.70 -2.08 -33.35
CA MET A 48 23.97 -1.04 -34.36
C MET A 48 25.46 -0.94 -34.67
N PHE A 49 26.31 -0.94 -33.66
CA PHE A 49 27.77 -0.86 -33.83
C PHE A 49 28.33 -2.06 -34.60
N SER A 50 27.98 -3.28 -34.17
CA SER A 50 28.44 -4.52 -34.80
C SER A 50 27.88 -4.77 -36.20
N ALA A 51 26.84 -4.05 -36.62
CA ALA A 51 26.37 -4.06 -38.01
C ALA A 51 27.27 -3.23 -38.94
N GLN A 52 28.02 -2.27 -38.40
CA GLN A 52 28.88 -1.37 -39.17
C GLN A 52 30.34 -1.85 -39.25
N GLU A 53 30.76 -2.76 -38.36
CA GLU A 53 32.14 -3.23 -38.25
C GLU A 53 32.25 -4.76 -38.41
N ALA A 54 32.81 -5.22 -39.52
CA ALA A 54 32.94 -6.64 -39.83
C ALA A 54 33.88 -7.39 -38.86
N ALA A 55 34.88 -6.71 -38.29
CA ALA A 55 35.80 -7.30 -37.31
C ALA A 55 35.15 -7.52 -35.92
N ALA A 56 34.04 -6.83 -35.63
CA ALA A 56 33.33 -6.93 -34.34
C ALA A 56 32.54 -8.25 -34.19
N GLY A 57 32.34 -9.00 -35.28
CA GLY A 57 31.57 -10.24 -35.29
C GLY A 57 32.09 -11.33 -34.33
N ILE A 58 33.39 -11.35 -34.02
CA ILE A 58 34.03 -12.37 -33.16
C ILE A 58 33.56 -12.25 -31.70
N TYR A 59 33.40 -11.02 -31.19
CA TYR A 59 33.00 -10.77 -29.80
C TYR A 59 31.48 -10.63 -29.63
N ARG A 60 30.76 -10.39 -30.73
CA ARG A 60 29.31 -10.18 -30.77
C ARG A 60 28.52 -11.29 -30.10
N ALA A 61 28.80 -12.55 -30.45
CA ALA A 61 28.07 -13.70 -29.91
C ALA A 61 28.20 -13.81 -28.38
N GLY A 62 29.42 -13.60 -27.85
CA GLY A 62 29.68 -13.64 -26.41
C GLY A 62 29.01 -12.49 -25.67
N PHE A 63 29.03 -11.27 -26.23
CA PHE A 63 28.34 -10.12 -25.65
C PHE A 63 26.84 -10.37 -25.53
N PHE A 64 26.18 -10.80 -26.62
CA PHE A 64 24.73 -10.99 -26.62
C PHE A 64 24.29 -12.14 -25.70
N GLU A 65 25.08 -13.20 -25.57
CA GLU A 65 24.80 -14.25 -24.59
C GLU A 65 24.94 -13.73 -23.15
N GLY A 66 26.00 -12.97 -22.85
CA GLY A 66 26.17 -12.32 -21.56
C GLY A 66 25.05 -11.32 -21.24
N LEU A 67 24.62 -10.56 -22.24
CA LEU A 67 23.51 -9.62 -22.12
C LEU A 67 22.19 -10.36 -21.82
N LYS A 68 21.91 -11.45 -22.54
CA LYS A 68 20.74 -12.29 -22.31
C LYS A 68 20.69 -12.82 -20.87
N ILE A 69 21.82 -13.31 -20.35
CA ILE A 69 21.92 -13.79 -18.96
C ILE A 69 21.68 -12.65 -17.97
N ARG A 70 22.30 -11.47 -18.18
CA ARG A 70 22.09 -10.29 -17.32
C ARG A 70 20.62 -9.85 -17.31
N LYS A 71 19.98 -9.74 -18.48
CA LYS A 71 18.56 -9.41 -18.61
C LYS A 71 17.68 -10.42 -17.88
N ALA A 72 17.91 -11.72 -18.09
CA ALA A 72 17.16 -12.79 -17.44
C ALA A 72 17.27 -12.73 -15.90
N LYS A 73 18.46 -12.41 -15.38
CA LYS A 73 18.68 -12.22 -13.94
C LYS A 73 17.87 -11.05 -13.38
N VAL A 74 17.89 -9.90 -14.06
CA VAL A 74 17.12 -8.73 -13.63
C VAL A 74 15.62 -8.99 -13.73
N GLN A 75 15.17 -9.68 -14.78
CA GLN A 75 13.77 -10.07 -14.92
C GLN A 75 13.32 -10.98 -13.76
N ALA A 76 14.11 -11.99 -13.41
CA ALA A 76 13.79 -12.85 -12.28
C ALA A 76 13.72 -12.09 -10.94
N GLU A 77 14.55 -11.06 -10.76
CA GLU A 77 14.48 -10.16 -9.60
C GLU A 77 13.17 -9.35 -9.59
N ILE A 78 12.76 -8.80 -10.74
CA ILE A 78 11.47 -8.10 -10.90
C ILE A 78 10.30 -9.04 -10.57
N ASP A 79 10.32 -10.27 -11.08
CA ASP A 79 9.24 -11.24 -10.88
C ASP A 79 9.06 -11.58 -9.38
N VAL A 80 10.16 -11.74 -8.65
CA VAL A 80 10.12 -11.94 -7.19
C VAL A 80 9.56 -10.71 -6.47
N ILE A 81 10.02 -9.51 -6.85
CA ILE A 81 9.53 -8.26 -6.24
C ILE A 81 8.04 -8.06 -6.51
N LEU A 82 7.53 -8.43 -7.69
CA LEU A 82 6.09 -8.33 -8.01
C LEU A 82 5.23 -9.21 -7.09
N VAL A 83 5.70 -10.41 -6.75
CA VAL A 83 5.01 -11.27 -5.78
C VAL A 83 5.03 -10.63 -4.38
N GLU A 84 6.17 -10.08 -3.96
CA GLU A 84 6.28 -9.34 -2.69
C GLU A 84 5.35 -8.12 -2.67
N GLU A 85 5.30 -7.36 -3.77
CA GLU A 85 4.45 -6.17 -3.93
C GLU A 85 2.98 -6.53 -3.82
N GLN A 86 2.56 -7.63 -4.45
CA GLN A 86 1.18 -8.10 -4.34
C GLN A 86 0.82 -8.46 -2.90
N GLY A 87 1.67 -9.22 -2.20
CA GLY A 87 1.43 -9.55 -0.80
C GLY A 87 1.38 -8.32 0.11
N ALA A 88 2.21 -7.30 -0.15
CA ALA A 88 2.16 -6.04 0.58
C ALA A 88 0.89 -5.22 0.29
N ARG A 89 0.39 -5.24 -0.95
CA ARG A 89 -0.89 -4.61 -1.30
C ARG A 89 -2.06 -5.29 -0.62
N ASP A 90 -2.07 -6.62 -0.58
CA ASP A 90 -3.11 -7.40 0.08
C ASP A 90 -3.13 -7.10 1.59
N ALA A 91 -1.97 -7.13 2.25
CA ALA A 91 -1.85 -6.80 3.67
C ALA A 91 -2.29 -5.35 3.98
N LEU A 92 -1.95 -4.39 3.12
CA LEU A 92 -2.40 -3.01 3.25
C LEU A 92 -3.93 -2.89 3.08
N GLY A 93 -4.51 -3.66 2.14
CA GLY A 93 -5.95 -3.76 1.97
C GLY A 93 -6.66 -4.26 3.22
N GLU A 94 -6.18 -5.35 3.81
CA GLU A 94 -6.71 -5.92 5.06
C GLU A 94 -6.61 -4.94 6.25
N ALA A 95 -5.51 -4.19 6.33
CA ALA A 95 -5.33 -3.17 7.36
C ALA A 95 -6.37 -2.04 7.22
N PHE A 96 -6.63 -1.56 5.99
CA PHE A 96 -7.67 -0.56 5.75
C PHE A 96 -9.09 -1.08 6.05
N GLU A 97 -9.38 -2.33 5.71
CA GLU A 97 -10.66 -2.94 6.08
C GLU A 97 -10.84 -3.00 7.60
N THR A 98 -9.77 -3.35 8.32
CA THR A 98 -9.76 -3.42 9.78
C THR A 98 -9.94 -2.04 10.42
N GLN A 99 -9.22 -1.04 9.92
CA GLN A 99 -9.39 0.35 10.36
C GLN A 99 -10.85 0.81 10.19
N LYS A 100 -11.44 0.56 9.01
CA LYS A 100 -12.83 0.94 8.73
C LYS A 100 -13.83 0.26 9.67
N LYS A 101 -13.60 -1.00 10.06
CA LYS A 101 -14.42 -1.69 11.05
C LYS A 101 -14.38 -0.96 12.39
N TYR A 102 -13.20 -0.53 12.85
CA TYR A 102 -13.08 0.23 14.10
C TYR A 102 -13.74 1.60 14.01
N GLU A 103 -13.62 2.30 12.89
CA GLU A 103 -14.30 3.58 12.64
C GLU A 103 -15.82 3.43 12.72
N GLN A 104 -16.39 2.40 12.09
CA GLN A 104 -17.83 2.14 12.13
C GLN A 104 -18.32 1.81 13.55
N ILE A 105 -17.54 1.01 14.31
CA ILE A 105 -17.86 0.69 15.70
C ILE A 105 -17.84 1.95 16.57
N ALA A 106 -16.84 2.82 16.39
CA ALA A 106 -16.73 4.08 17.11
C ALA A 106 -17.90 5.03 16.79
N GLU A 107 -18.30 5.11 15.53
CA GLU A 107 -19.47 5.89 15.10
C GLU A 107 -20.77 5.37 15.74
N ASN A 108 -21.00 4.05 15.69
CA ASN A 108 -22.17 3.43 16.31
C ASN A 108 -22.23 3.70 17.82
N LEU A 109 -21.08 3.62 18.50
CA LEU A 109 -20.99 3.92 19.92
C LEU A 109 -21.34 5.39 20.20
N ALA A 110 -20.86 6.33 19.38
CA ALA A 110 -21.20 7.75 19.51
C ALA A 110 -22.68 8.04 19.24
N VAL A 111 -23.29 7.35 18.28
CA VAL A 111 -24.73 7.43 18.01
C VAL A 111 -25.54 6.94 19.21
N GLU A 112 -25.21 5.78 19.79
CA GLU A 112 -25.91 5.25 20.94
C GLU A 112 -25.77 6.14 22.19
N GLN A 113 -24.58 6.70 22.43
CA GLN A 113 -24.36 7.67 23.50
C GLN A 113 -25.24 8.92 23.35
N ARG A 114 -25.37 9.46 22.12
CA ARG A 114 -26.24 10.60 21.83
C ARG A 114 -27.72 10.27 22.05
N LYS A 115 -28.17 9.08 21.63
CA LYS A 115 -29.55 8.63 21.87
C LYS A 115 -29.84 8.51 23.36
N GLU A 116 -28.90 7.95 24.12
CA GLU A 116 -29.07 7.78 25.56
C GLU A 116 -29.08 9.12 26.30
N LEU A 117 -28.20 10.06 25.92
CA LEU A 117 -28.23 11.41 26.46
C LEU A 117 -29.56 12.09 26.16
N GLY A 118 -30.05 12.03 24.92
CA GLY A 118 -31.35 12.58 24.55
C GLY A 118 -32.51 11.97 25.34
N ARG A 119 -32.50 10.65 25.57
CA ARG A 119 -33.51 9.99 26.44
C ARG A 119 -33.48 10.54 27.87
N ARG A 120 -32.28 10.72 28.44
CA ARG A 120 -32.11 11.26 29.81
C ARG A 120 -32.57 12.71 29.91
N GLU A 121 -32.24 13.53 28.91
CA GLU A 121 -32.66 14.93 28.83
C GLU A 121 -34.18 15.07 28.68
N SER A 122 -34.80 14.28 27.80
CA SER A 122 -36.26 14.25 27.65
C SER A 122 -36.96 13.86 28.95
N ALA A 123 -36.49 12.80 29.63
CA ALA A 123 -37.04 12.37 30.91
C ALA A 123 -36.94 13.47 31.98
N ALA A 124 -35.81 14.19 32.05
CA ALA A 124 -35.64 15.30 32.97
C ALA A 124 -36.59 16.48 32.69
N LEU A 125 -36.83 16.79 31.41
CA LEU A 125 -37.78 17.83 30.99
C LEU A 125 -39.23 17.44 31.32
N ASP A 126 -39.59 16.17 31.11
CA ASP A 126 -40.91 15.64 31.44
C ASP A 126 -41.19 15.74 32.94
N GLU A 127 -40.22 15.37 33.79
CA GLU A 127 -40.32 15.50 35.25
C GLU A 127 -40.52 16.95 35.69
N LEU A 128 -39.79 17.90 35.11
CA LEU A 128 -39.97 19.34 35.38
C LEU A 128 -41.37 19.82 34.96
N GLY A 129 -41.87 19.37 33.82
CA GLY A 129 -43.21 19.68 33.33
C GLY A 129 -44.33 19.10 34.19
N LEU A 130 -44.12 17.93 34.80
CA LEU A 130 -45.04 17.35 35.79
C LEU A 130 -45.02 18.14 37.10
N ARG A 131 -43.84 18.50 37.62
CA ARG A 131 -43.70 19.33 38.83
C ARG A 131 -44.39 20.69 38.69
N LYS A 132 -44.26 21.34 37.52
CA LYS A 132 -44.90 22.64 37.26
C LYS A 132 -46.43 22.58 37.15
N ARG A 133 -47.00 21.42 36.80
CA ARG A 133 -48.45 21.21 36.72
C ARG A 133 -49.09 20.82 38.07
N ALA A 134 -48.27 20.33 39.01
CA ALA A 134 -48.71 19.86 40.32
C ALA A 134 -48.62 20.93 41.42
N GLY A 135 -47.98 22.07 41.16
CA GLY A 135 -47.98 23.27 42.02
C GLY A 135 -48.88 24.35 41.45
#